data_AF-A0A0K1W189-F1
#
_entry.id   AF-A0A0K1W189-F1
#
_cell.length_a   1.000
_cell.length_b   1.000
_cell.length_c   1.000
_cell.angle_alpha   90.00
_cell.angle_beta   90.00
_cell.angle_gamma   90.00
#
_symmetry.space_group_name_H-M   'P 1'
#
loop_
_entity.id
_entity.type
_entity.pdbx_description
1 polymer ?
#
loop_
_entity_poly.entity_id
_entity_poly.type
_entity_poly.pdbx_seq_one_letter_code
_entity_poly.pdbx_strand_id
1 'polypeptide(L)'
;MKKVEWLINSKLGNLYTARFLKSKHVNMVSETDYLARLKSVCKATFSMPFQFIWFLFYVYAAFIASKQYGYAISNGVEDAWLYSDQINLLNLLAGIQVYHMIILATVIIVMLNMTLGKGTTIFVTIFNALYICELLFYASLIFIFDWVGLIHKFSDVSEFLKALQTQWIWIFAIIIGIFSFVPLKTIFVDLNMWKREWVRIDRYRKTEDRENAFIFKTWVTKGEIKARILMITTGWLCILIASVFQLFDIFMTTDFQVLKYVILFFGYFVFVSAYVIPYNIYSVAFYWLNFALLFGLLCYSLYVIENVAWKDEQYYKYLLALVIIPFIISLRSAIYYTWSLKGRHEIKAVTINLFENEGDFEKYLEEEKIKQSDDII
;
A
#
# COMPACT_ATOMS: atom_id res chain seq x y z
N MET A 1 -10.60 10.88 -12.15
CA MET A 1 -10.01 12.12 -12.72
C MET A 1 -10.66 13.37 -12.14
N LYS A 2 -11.99 13.54 -12.17
CA LYS A 2 -12.70 14.74 -11.65
C LYS A 2 -12.32 15.24 -10.22
N LYS A 3 -11.99 14.37 -9.26
CA LYS A 3 -11.57 14.80 -7.89
C LYS A 3 -10.16 15.41 -7.81
N VAL A 4 -9.28 15.13 -8.78
CA VAL A 4 -7.87 15.58 -8.75
C VAL A 4 -7.72 16.98 -9.35
N GLU A 5 -8.51 17.31 -10.38
CA GLU A 5 -8.61 18.66 -10.95
C GLU A 5 -9.13 19.66 -9.91
N TRP A 6 -10.12 19.28 -9.09
CA TRP A 6 -10.68 20.16 -8.05
C TRP A 6 -9.65 20.59 -7.00
N LEU A 7 -8.76 19.67 -6.57
CA LEU A 7 -7.76 19.96 -5.53
C LEU A 7 -6.63 20.87 -6.05
N ILE A 8 -6.30 20.75 -7.34
CA ILE A 8 -5.32 21.59 -8.04
C ILE A 8 -5.90 22.98 -8.30
N ASN A 9 -7.17 23.07 -8.69
CA ASN A 9 -7.88 24.32 -8.97
C ASN A 9 -8.48 24.97 -7.70
N SER A 10 -8.11 24.47 -6.51
CA SER A 10 -8.58 25.01 -5.22
C SER A 10 -7.71 26.18 -4.76
N LYS A 11 -8.20 26.97 -3.79
CA LYS A 11 -7.39 28.03 -3.14
C LYS A 11 -6.05 27.51 -2.59
N LEU A 12 -6.02 26.27 -2.11
CA LEU A 12 -4.81 25.61 -1.61
C LEU A 12 -3.84 25.32 -2.77
N GLY A 13 -4.36 24.83 -3.89
CA GLY A 13 -3.59 24.60 -5.11
C GLY A 13 -2.98 25.88 -5.63
N ASN A 14 -3.78 26.95 -5.78
CA ASN A 14 -3.31 28.27 -6.23
C ASN A 14 -2.22 28.84 -5.32
N LEU A 15 -2.34 28.68 -3.99
CA LEU A 15 -1.32 29.12 -3.04
C LEU A 15 0.01 28.37 -3.24
N TYR A 16 -0.03 27.06 -3.44
CA TYR A 16 1.18 26.28 -3.71
C TYR A 16 1.76 26.57 -5.10
N THR A 17 0.92 26.75 -6.12
CA THR A 17 1.34 27.19 -7.45
C THR A 17 2.10 28.52 -7.37
N ALA A 18 1.53 29.53 -6.70
CA ALA A 18 2.18 30.81 -6.50
C ALA A 18 3.51 30.68 -5.74
N ARG A 19 3.60 29.78 -4.76
CA ARG A 19 4.85 29.48 -4.05
C ARG A 19 5.88 28.82 -4.96
N PHE A 20 5.49 27.84 -5.78
CA PHE A 20 6.40 27.18 -6.71
C PHE A 20 6.95 28.15 -7.75
N LEU A 21 6.10 29.05 -8.29
CA LEU A 21 6.52 30.09 -9.23
C LEU A 21 7.47 31.13 -8.61
N LYS A 22 7.33 31.41 -7.31
CA LYS A 22 8.20 32.36 -6.57
C LYS A 22 9.45 31.70 -5.98
N SER A 23 9.53 30.38 -5.93
CA SER A 23 10.60 29.66 -5.24
C SER A 23 11.90 29.70 -6.05
N LYS A 24 12.99 30.19 -5.43
CA LYS A 24 14.35 30.06 -5.98
C LYS A 24 14.99 28.71 -5.69
N HIS A 25 14.40 27.91 -4.80
CA HIS A 25 14.99 26.67 -4.28
C HIS A 25 14.57 25.42 -5.06
N VAL A 26 13.46 25.49 -5.81
CA VAL A 26 12.92 24.36 -6.58
C VAL A 26 12.89 24.75 -8.04
N ASN A 27 13.76 24.14 -8.84
CA ASN A 27 13.69 24.27 -10.28
C ASN A 27 12.80 23.15 -10.85
N MET A 28 11.67 23.52 -11.43
CA MET A 28 10.73 22.57 -12.02
C MET A 28 11.20 22.18 -13.41
N VAL A 29 11.48 20.90 -13.62
CA VAL A 29 12.15 20.43 -14.85
C VAL A 29 11.16 20.02 -15.94
N SER A 30 9.91 19.73 -15.57
CA SER A 30 8.84 19.40 -16.52
C SER A 30 7.45 19.62 -15.92
N GLU A 31 6.42 19.64 -16.76
CA GLU A 31 5.02 19.67 -16.32
C GLU A 31 4.67 18.48 -15.40
N THR A 32 5.22 17.30 -15.72
CA THR A 32 4.98 16.09 -14.93
C THR A 32 5.60 16.19 -13.53
N ASP A 33 6.79 16.80 -13.42
CA ASP A 33 7.43 17.13 -12.13
C ASP A 33 6.56 18.08 -11.31
N TYR A 34 6.12 19.18 -11.93
CA TYR A 34 5.24 20.17 -11.29
C TYR A 34 3.92 19.55 -10.79
N LEU A 35 3.20 18.84 -11.66
CA LEU A 35 1.91 18.24 -11.31
C LEU A 35 2.04 17.18 -10.22
N ALA A 36 3.10 16.36 -10.25
CA ALA A 36 3.34 15.35 -9.21
C ALA A 36 3.59 16.00 -7.85
N ARG A 37 4.38 17.08 -7.80
CA ARG A 37 4.63 17.88 -6.57
C ARG A 37 3.36 18.51 -6.05
N LEU A 38 2.65 19.24 -6.90
CA LEU A 38 1.44 19.96 -6.52
C LEU A 38 0.39 18.98 -5.96
N LYS A 39 0.16 17.86 -6.65
CA LYS A 39 -0.75 16.80 -6.18
C LYS A 39 -0.30 16.24 -4.83
N SER A 40 0.97 15.90 -4.68
CA SER A 40 1.51 15.32 -3.45
C SER A 40 1.36 16.28 -2.26
N VAL A 41 1.74 17.55 -2.43
CA VAL A 41 1.68 18.57 -1.38
C VAL A 41 0.23 18.90 -1.00
N CYS A 42 -0.64 19.09 -1.99
CA CYS A 42 -2.05 19.37 -1.73
C CYS A 42 -2.73 18.21 -1.01
N LYS A 43 -2.52 16.96 -1.45
CA LYS A 43 -3.04 15.76 -0.78
C LYS A 43 -2.51 15.64 0.65
N ALA A 44 -1.20 15.84 0.86
CA ALA A 44 -0.60 15.72 2.17
C ALA A 44 -1.11 16.80 3.13
N THR A 45 -1.19 18.05 2.67
CA THR A 45 -1.71 19.18 3.46
C THR A 45 -3.18 18.98 3.83
N PHE A 46 -4.00 18.56 2.86
CA PHE A 46 -5.42 18.31 3.10
C PHE A 46 -5.65 17.14 4.07
N SER A 47 -4.80 16.10 3.99
CA SER A 47 -4.98 14.89 4.81
C SER A 47 -4.51 15.07 6.25
N MET A 48 -3.55 15.97 6.50
CA MET A 48 -2.93 16.14 7.82
C MET A 48 -3.94 16.51 8.94
N PRO A 49 -4.89 17.45 8.76
CA PRO A 49 -5.93 17.70 9.76
C PRO A 49 -6.78 16.47 10.08
N PHE A 50 -7.10 15.64 9.09
CA PHE A 50 -7.87 14.41 9.32
C PHE A 50 -7.07 13.39 10.13
N GLN A 51 -5.77 13.21 9.84
CA GLN A 51 -4.91 12.34 10.65
C GLN A 51 -4.82 12.83 12.11
N PHE A 52 -4.78 14.16 12.31
CA PHE A 52 -4.81 14.75 13.65
C PHE A 52 -6.14 14.51 14.38
N ILE A 53 -7.27 14.65 13.69
CA ILE A 53 -8.60 14.33 14.25
C ILE A 53 -8.68 12.85 14.64
N TRP A 54 -8.17 11.94 13.80
CA TRP A 54 -8.12 10.51 14.13
C TRP A 54 -7.21 10.20 15.31
N PHE A 55 -6.06 10.88 15.40
CA PHE A 55 -5.20 10.79 16.58
C PHE A 55 -5.96 11.18 17.86
N LEU A 56 -6.65 12.33 17.87
CA LEU A 56 -7.46 12.77 19.01
C LEU A 56 -8.58 11.77 19.35
N PHE A 57 -9.24 11.21 18.33
CA PHE A 57 -10.24 10.16 18.51
C PHE A 57 -9.67 8.94 19.24
N TYR A 58 -8.51 8.42 18.81
CA TYR A 58 -7.90 7.25 19.46
C TYR A 58 -7.46 7.53 20.89
N VAL A 59 -6.88 8.70 21.16
CA VAL A 59 -6.50 9.11 22.51
C VAL A 59 -7.72 9.22 23.43
N TYR A 60 -8.79 9.84 22.93
CA TYR A 60 -10.04 9.97 23.68
C TYR A 60 -10.71 8.61 23.95
N ALA A 61 -10.74 7.73 22.94
CA ALA A 61 -11.25 6.37 23.08
C ALA A 61 -10.42 5.55 24.09
N ALA A 62 -9.09 5.67 24.07
CA ALA A 62 -8.20 5.00 25.02
C ALA A 62 -8.43 5.52 26.45
N PHE A 63 -8.67 6.82 26.62
CA PHE A 63 -9.02 7.39 27.92
C PHE A 63 -10.34 6.86 28.47
N ILE A 64 -11.38 6.74 27.64
CA ILE A 64 -12.66 6.14 28.04
C ILE A 64 -12.45 4.66 28.43
N ALA A 65 -11.73 3.89 27.60
CA ALA A 65 -11.44 2.49 27.88
C ALA A 65 -10.67 2.33 29.20
N SER A 66 -9.74 3.24 29.50
CA SER A 66 -8.98 3.26 30.77
C SER A 66 -9.87 3.52 31.98
N LYS A 67 -10.88 4.40 31.87
CA LYS A 67 -11.86 4.60 32.94
C LYS A 67 -12.71 3.35 33.17
N GLN A 68 -13.16 2.70 32.10
CA GLN A 68 -13.95 1.47 32.20
C GLN A 68 -13.12 0.31 32.76
N TYR A 69 -11.84 0.23 32.40
CA TYR A 69 -10.90 -0.73 32.98
C TYR A 69 -10.77 -0.56 34.50
N GLY A 70 -10.59 0.68 34.98
CA GLY A 70 -10.53 0.97 36.42
C GLY A 70 -11.81 0.58 37.17
N TYR A 71 -12.97 0.81 36.56
CA TYR A 71 -14.26 0.37 37.12
C TYR A 71 -14.40 -1.17 37.13
N ALA A 72 -13.99 -1.85 36.04
CA ALA A 72 -14.05 -3.30 35.93
C ALA A 72 -13.16 -4.00 36.96
N ILE A 73 -11.93 -3.51 37.17
CA ILE A 73 -11.04 -4.03 38.23
C ILE A 73 -11.66 -3.82 39.60
N SER A 74 -12.17 -2.62 39.88
CA SER A 74 -12.72 -2.28 41.20
C SER A 74 -13.94 -3.13 41.58
N ASN A 75 -14.70 -3.59 40.59
CA ASN A 75 -15.89 -4.42 40.78
C ASN A 75 -15.64 -5.92 40.54
N GLY A 76 -14.40 -6.35 40.32
CA GLY A 76 -14.05 -7.76 40.11
C GLY A 76 -14.68 -8.38 38.86
N VAL A 77 -14.87 -7.61 37.78
CA VAL A 77 -15.42 -8.11 36.53
C VAL A 77 -14.38 -8.98 35.82
N GLU A 78 -14.75 -10.23 35.51
CA GLU A 78 -13.89 -11.26 34.93
C GLU A 78 -13.26 -10.81 33.58
N ASP A 79 -13.99 -10.00 32.82
CA ASP A 79 -13.62 -9.48 31.49
C ASP A 79 -12.74 -8.22 31.50
N ALA A 80 -12.18 -7.81 32.65
CA ALA A 80 -11.35 -6.61 32.75
C ALA A 80 -10.13 -6.64 31.78
N TRP A 81 -9.64 -7.83 31.45
CA TRP A 81 -8.52 -8.03 30.51
C TRP A 81 -8.82 -7.49 29.10
N LEU A 82 -10.07 -7.53 28.64
CA LEU A 82 -10.45 -7.04 27.31
C LEU A 82 -10.24 -5.53 27.18
N TYR A 83 -10.53 -4.77 28.23
CA TYR A 83 -10.29 -3.32 28.24
C TYR A 83 -8.79 -2.99 28.20
N SER A 84 -7.95 -3.79 28.86
CA SER A 84 -6.49 -3.64 28.80
C SER A 84 -5.98 -3.83 27.37
N ASP A 85 -6.41 -4.90 26.70
CA ASP A 85 -5.99 -5.19 25.33
C ASP A 85 -6.52 -4.15 24.33
N GLN A 86 -7.75 -3.66 24.54
CA GLN A 86 -8.32 -2.55 23.79
C GLN A 86 -7.50 -1.25 23.94
N ILE A 87 -7.03 -0.92 25.15
CA ILE A 87 -6.19 0.27 25.38
C ILE A 87 -4.88 0.15 24.61
N ASN A 88 -4.24 -1.01 24.62
CA ASN A 88 -3.01 -1.26 23.87
C ASN A 88 -3.21 -1.07 22.36
N LEU A 89 -4.30 -1.61 21.81
CA LEU A 89 -4.65 -1.43 20.40
C LEU A 89 -4.91 0.04 20.05
N LEU A 90 -5.68 0.76 20.88
CA LEU A 90 -5.97 2.18 20.64
C LEU A 90 -4.72 3.05 20.70
N ASN A 91 -3.81 2.77 21.64
CA ASN A 91 -2.52 3.44 21.74
C ASN A 91 -1.62 3.16 20.52
N LEU A 92 -1.59 1.90 20.05
CA LEU A 92 -0.88 1.54 18.82
C LEU A 92 -1.43 2.31 17.61
N LEU A 93 -2.75 2.36 17.45
CA LEU A 93 -3.40 3.10 16.36
C LEU A 93 -3.16 4.61 16.47
N ALA A 94 -3.14 5.18 17.67
CA ALA A 94 -2.74 6.57 17.88
C ALA A 94 -1.29 6.82 17.45
N GLY A 95 -0.37 5.91 17.79
CA GLY A 95 1.03 5.97 17.33
C GLY A 95 1.16 5.92 15.81
N ILE A 96 0.35 5.10 15.14
CA ILE A 96 0.27 5.04 13.67
C ILE A 96 -0.20 6.38 13.08
N GLN A 97 -1.18 7.06 13.70
CA GLN A 97 -1.60 8.38 13.22
C GLN A 97 -0.49 9.44 13.36
N VAL A 98 0.29 9.40 14.44
CA VAL A 98 1.48 10.27 14.59
C VAL A 98 2.50 10.00 13.49
N TYR A 99 2.77 8.73 13.22
CA TYR A 99 3.64 8.30 12.13
C TYR A 99 3.14 8.80 10.76
N HIS A 100 1.83 8.72 10.48
CA HIS A 100 1.24 9.30 9.27
C HIS A 100 1.50 10.80 9.16
N MET A 101 1.26 11.55 10.25
CA MET A 101 1.51 13.00 10.25
C MET A 101 2.98 13.32 9.93
N ILE A 102 3.93 12.56 10.50
CA ILE A 102 5.37 12.72 10.22
C ILE A 102 5.68 12.44 8.74
N ILE A 103 5.13 11.37 8.15
CA ILE A 103 5.32 11.08 6.73
C ILE A 103 4.76 12.19 5.86
N LEU A 104 3.51 12.61 6.12
CA LEU A 104 2.86 13.66 5.35
C LEU A 104 3.63 14.99 5.45
N ALA A 105 4.12 15.34 6.63
CA ALA A 105 4.98 16.51 6.84
C ALA A 105 6.28 16.40 6.03
N THR A 106 6.92 15.22 6.03
CA THR A 106 8.13 14.96 5.26
C THR A 106 7.88 15.11 3.76
N VAL A 107 6.76 14.60 3.24
CA VAL A 107 6.35 14.78 1.83
C VAL A 107 6.21 16.26 1.49
N ILE A 108 5.55 17.05 2.34
CA ILE A 108 5.39 18.49 2.13
C ILE A 108 6.77 19.18 2.09
N ILE A 109 7.63 18.90 3.06
CA ILE A 109 8.97 19.50 3.14
C ILE A 109 9.80 19.16 1.91
N VAL A 110 9.86 17.89 1.51
CA VAL A 110 10.66 17.46 0.34
C VAL A 110 10.13 18.09 -0.94
N MET A 111 8.81 18.05 -1.16
CA MET A 111 8.24 18.57 -2.40
C MET A 111 8.37 20.08 -2.56
N LEU A 112 8.39 20.82 -1.45
CA LEU A 112 8.52 22.28 -1.46
C LEU A 112 9.97 22.78 -1.56
N ASN A 113 10.97 21.95 -1.25
CA ASN A 113 12.36 22.41 -1.10
C ASN A 113 13.37 21.65 -1.96
N MET A 114 13.04 20.46 -2.46
CA MET A 114 13.99 19.62 -3.16
C MET A 114 13.83 19.72 -4.68
N THR A 115 14.89 20.05 -5.41
CA THR A 115 14.91 19.92 -6.89
C THR A 115 15.13 18.45 -7.31
N LEU A 116 14.65 18.06 -8.49
CA LEU A 116 14.88 16.72 -9.05
C LEU A 116 16.38 16.37 -9.07
N GLY A 117 16.74 15.21 -8.51
CA GLY A 117 18.14 14.81 -8.37
C GLY A 117 18.32 13.41 -7.80
N LYS A 118 19.57 13.02 -7.49
CA LYS A 118 19.87 11.71 -6.88
C LYS A 118 19.07 11.48 -5.59
N GLY A 119 18.85 12.51 -4.77
CA GLY A 119 18.07 12.39 -3.55
C GLY A 119 16.58 12.08 -3.78
N THR A 120 16.03 12.33 -5.00
CA THR A 120 14.67 11.89 -5.37
C THR A 120 14.57 10.37 -5.28
N THR A 121 15.60 9.67 -5.77
CA THR A 121 15.67 8.21 -5.71
C THR A 121 15.77 7.73 -4.26
N ILE A 122 16.57 8.40 -3.42
CA ILE A 122 16.75 8.04 -2.01
C ILE A 122 15.42 8.22 -1.25
N PHE A 123 14.83 9.41 -1.34
CA PHE A 123 13.56 9.74 -0.67
C PHE A 123 12.45 8.77 -1.06
N VAL A 124 12.24 8.55 -2.37
CA VAL A 124 11.15 7.68 -2.84
C VAL A 124 11.42 6.22 -2.46
N THR A 125 12.68 5.77 -2.40
CA THR A 125 12.99 4.42 -1.90
C THR A 125 12.66 4.27 -0.42
N ILE A 126 13.03 5.24 0.42
CA ILE A 126 12.70 5.24 1.86
C ILE A 126 11.18 5.28 2.06
N PHE A 127 10.49 6.20 1.37
CA PHE A 127 9.02 6.30 1.43
C PHE A 127 8.36 4.99 1.00
N ASN A 128 8.81 4.37 -0.10
CA ASN A 128 8.25 3.10 -0.57
C ASN A 128 8.47 1.98 0.45
N ALA A 129 9.63 1.91 1.10
CA ALA A 129 9.89 0.92 2.14
C ALA A 129 8.93 1.10 3.33
N LEU A 130 8.79 2.33 3.83
CA LEU A 130 7.85 2.68 4.91
C LEU A 130 6.40 2.34 4.54
N TYR A 131 5.97 2.69 3.33
CA TYR A 131 4.65 2.36 2.81
C TYR A 131 4.39 0.85 2.71
N ILE A 132 5.38 0.07 2.25
CA ILE A 132 5.29 -1.40 2.13
C ILE A 132 5.24 -2.06 3.51
N CYS A 133 6.07 -1.62 4.45
CA CYS A 133 6.07 -2.12 5.83
C CYS A 133 4.70 -1.91 6.50
N GLU A 134 4.10 -0.73 6.32
CA GLU A 134 2.79 -0.45 6.89
C GLU A 134 1.67 -1.25 6.22
N LEU A 135 1.76 -1.43 4.90
CA LEU A 135 0.80 -2.26 4.18
C LEU A 135 0.87 -3.72 4.63
N LEU A 136 2.06 -4.24 4.93
CA LEU A 136 2.24 -5.56 5.56
C LEU A 136 1.67 -5.59 6.98
N PHE A 137 1.82 -4.53 7.77
CA PHE A 137 1.19 -4.43 9.10
C PHE A 137 -0.33 -4.60 9.00
N TYR A 138 -1.00 -3.86 8.10
CA TYR A 138 -2.45 -4.01 7.91
C TYR A 138 -2.86 -5.38 7.36
N ALA A 139 -2.05 -5.96 6.47
CA ALA A 139 -2.31 -7.30 5.93
C ALA A 139 -2.27 -8.38 7.02
N SER A 140 -1.58 -8.11 8.13
CA SER A 140 -1.27 -9.08 9.17
C SER A 140 -2.03 -8.82 10.47
N LEU A 141 -3.04 -7.94 10.44
CA LEU A 141 -3.81 -7.52 11.62
C LEU A 141 -4.35 -8.70 12.44
N ILE A 142 -4.83 -9.75 11.79
CA ILE A 142 -5.36 -10.94 12.49
C ILE A 142 -4.28 -11.62 13.33
N PHE A 143 -3.08 -11.81 12.77
CA PHE A 143 -1.94 -12.36 13.51
C PHE A 143 -1.48 -11.42 14.63
N ILE A 144 -1.55 -10.10 14.41
CA ILE A 144 -1.20 -9.10 15.42
C ILE A 144 -2.22 -9.11 16.56
N PHE A 145 -3.53 -9.21 16.28
CA PHE A 145 -4.57 -9.29 17.30
C PHE A 145 -4.49 -10.60 18.09
N ASP A 146 -4.16 -11.70 17.42
CA ASP A 146 -3.87 -12.96 18.08
C ASP A 146 -2.66 -12.82 19.03
N TRP A 147 -1.55 -12.24 18.55
CA TRP A 147 -0.33 -12.04 19.33
C TRP A 147 -0.47 -11.06 20.50
N VAL A 148 -1.19 -9.95 20.30
CA VAL A 148 -1.52 -8.96 21.37
C VAL A 148 -2.51 -9.55 22.37
N GLY A 149 -3.13 -10.68 22.02
CA GLY A 149 -3.90 -11.47 22.92
C GLY A 149 -5.41 -11.22 22.88
N LEU A 150 -5.86 -10.39 21.94
CA LEU A 150 -7.27 -10.04 21.77
C LEU A 150 -8.13 -11.25 21.35
N ILE A 151 -7.57 -12.22 20.62
CA ILE A 151 -8.38 -13.29 20.00
C ILE A 151 -8.18 -14.66 20.69
N HIS A 152 -6.96 -15.03 21.10
CA HIS A 152 -6.68 -16.34 21.71
C HIS A 152 -7.28 -16.59 23.12
N LYS A 153 -7.85 -15.56 23.77
CA LYS A 153 -8.41 -15.65 25.13
C LYS A 153 -9.89 -16.04 25.15
N PHE A 154 -10.56 -16.11 24.00
CA PHE A 154 -11.95 -16.57 23.91
C PHE A 154 -11.99 -18.09 23.89
N SER A 155 -12.84 -18.67 24.74
CA SER A 155 -13.01 -20.13 24.81
C SER A 155 -14.00 -20.67 23.79
N ASP A 156 -14.95 -19.85 23.32
CA ASP A 156 -15.90 -20.20 22.26
C ASP A 156 -16.38 -18.99 21.44
N VAL A 157 -17.16 -19.27 20.38
CA VAL A 157 -17.74 -18.24 19.50
C VAL A 157 -18.80 -17.39 20.23
N SER A 158 -19.42 -17.92 21.28
CA SER A 158 -20.47 -17.24 22.05
C SER A 158 -19.89 -16.11 22.91
N GLU A 159 -18.76 -16.35 23.56
CA GLU A 159 -17.97 -15.35 24.29
C GLU A 159 -17.46 -14.25 23.36
N PHE A 160 -16.96 -14.62 22.18
CA PHE A 160 -16.56 -13.65 21.16
C PHE A 160 -17.73 -12.75 20.72
N LEU A 161 -18.93 -13.33 20.51
CA LEU A 161 -20.14 -12.57 20.15
C LEU A 161 -20.64 -11.66 21.28
N LYS A 162 -20.51 -12.09 22.54
CA LYS A 162 -20.83 -11.23 23.70
C LYS A 162 -19.85 -10.05 23.81
N ALA A 163 -18.56 -10.28 23.61
CA ALA A 163 -17.55 -9.22 23.58
C ALA A 163 -17.78 -8.24 22.44
N LEU A 164 -18.23 -8.73 21.27
CA LEU A 164 -18.65 -7.88 20.15
C LEU A 164 -19.81 -6.94 20.50
N GLN A 165 -20.79 -7.41 21.27
CA GLN A 165 -21.93 -6.59 21.68
C GLN A 165 -21.54 -5.51 22.68
N THR A 166 -20.62 -5.81 23.60
CA THR A 166 -20.26 -4.90 24.71
C THR A 166 -19.11 -3.96 24.36
N GLN A 167 -18.20 -4.35 23.46
CA GLN A 167 -16.95 -3.63 23.19
C GLN A 167 -16.65 -3.46 21.70
N TRP A 168 -17.62 -3.06 20.87
CA TRP A 168 -17.43 -2.90 19.42
C TRP A 168 -16.48 -1.76 18.98
N ILE A 169 -16.12 -0.83 19.88
CA ILE A 169 -15.40 0.40 19.53
C ILE A 169 -14.00 0.13 18.96
N TRP A 170 -13.35 -0.96 19.34
CA TRP A 170 -12.05 -1.34 18.79
C TRP A 170 -12.15 -1.78 17.32
N ILE A 171 -13.27 -2.38 16.90
CA ILE A 171 -13.52 -2.72 15.49
C ILE A 171 -13.67 -1.46 14.65
N PHE A 172 -14.46 -0.52 15.14
CA PHE A 172 -14.61 0.77 14.48
C PHE A 172 -13.26 1.52 14.40
N ALA A 173 -12.45 1.44 15.46
CA ALA A 173 -11.11 1.99 15.51
C ALA A 173 -10.18 1.37 14.45
N ILE A 174 -10.22 0.05 14.25
CA ILE A 174 -9.44 -0.64 13.20
C ILE A 174 -9.90 -0.20 11.80
N ILE A 175 -11.22 -0.12 11.57
CA ILE A 175 -11.77 0.32 10.29
C ILE A 175 -11.26 1.72 9.95
N ILE A 176 -11.33 2.67 10.90
CA ILE A 176 -10.74 4.00 10.72
C ILE A 176 -9.25 3.91 10.43
N GLY A 177 -8.51 3.03 11.12
CA GLY A 177 -7.08 2.83 10.94
C GLY A 177 -6.75 2.45 9.49
N ILE A 178 -7.46 1.47 8.94
CA ILE A 178 -7.31 1.05 7.55
C ILE A 178 -7.64 2.19 6.57
N PHE A 179 -8.72 2.94 6.83
CA PHE A 179 -9.09 4.08 5.97
C PHE A 179 -8.10 5.24 6.07
N SER A 180 -7.44 5.42 7.21
CA SER A 180 -6.46 6.48 7.43
C SER A 180 -5.21 6.34 6.55
N PHE A 181 -4.95 5.13 6.01
CA PHE A 181 -3.85 4.84 5.08
C PHE A 181 -4.15 5.23 3.62
N VAL A 182 -5.42 5.47 3.25
CA VAL A 182 -5.83 5.80 1.87
C VAL A 182 -5.07 7.00 1.27
N PRO A 183 -4.85 8.11 1.99
CA PRO A 183 -4.05 9.22 1.49
C PRO A 183 -2.63 8.83 1.10
N LEU A 184 -1.95 8.01 1.92
CA LEU A 184 -0.58 7.56 1.66
C LEU A 184 -0.48 6.74 0.37
N LYS A 185 -1.49 5.89 0.08
CA LYS A 185 -1.59 5.18 -1.20
C LYS A 185 -1.65 6.12 -2.39
N THR A 186 -2.39 7.23 -2.29
CA THR A 186 -2.49 8.17 -3.41
C THR A 186 -1.22 9.00 -3.62
N ILE A 187 -0.51 9.32 -2.53
CA ILE A 187 0.78 10.01 -2.57
C ILE A 187 1.88 9.07 -3.10
N PHE A 188 1.87 7.79 -2.71
CA PHE A 188 2.78 6.76 -3.22
C PHE A 188 2.82 6.75 -4.76
N VAL A 189 1.67 6.86 -5.42
CA VAL A 189 1.59 6.91 -6.89
C VAL A 189 2.29 8.15 -7.45
N ASP A 190 2.05 9.32 -6.86
CA ASP A 190 2.64 10.59 -7.32
C ASP A 190 4.16 10.61 -7.09
N LEU A 191 4.64 10.10 -5.94
CA LEU A 191 6.07 9.98 -5.64
C LEU A 191 6.81 9.06 -6.61
N ASN A 192 6.19 7.94 -6.96
CA ASN A 192 6.78 7.02 -7.94
C ASN A 192 6.75 7.58 -9.35
N MET A 193 5.78 8.45 -9.69
CA MET A 193 5.78 9.22 -10.93
C MET A 193 6.93 10.23 -10.94
N TRP A 194 7.12 10.96 -9.83
CA TRP A 194 8.22 11.90 -9.64
C TRP A 194 9.61 11.22 -9.78
N LYS A 195 9.78 10.02 -9.23
CA LYS A 195 11.01 9.22 -9.42
C LYS A 195 11.21 8.76 -10.87
N ARG A 196 10.15 8.34 -11.55
CA ARG A 196 10.23 7.95 -12.97
C ARG A 196 10.69 9.12 -13.83
N GLU A 197 10.18 10.31 -13.53
CA GLU A 197 10.56 11.54 -14.21
C GLU A 197 12.04 11.86 -14.02
N TRP A 198 12.56 11.75 -12.79
CA TRP A 198 13.99 11.85 -12.53
C TRP A 198 14.82 10.87 -13.37
N VAL A 199 14.43 9.59 -13.38
CA VAL A 199 15.16 8.55 -14.13
C VAL A 199 15.15 8.83 -15.62
N ARG A 200 14.05 9.39 -16.15
CA ARG A 200 13.95 9.80 -17.54
C ARG A 200 14.95 10.92 -17.86
N ILE A 201 14.96 12.00 -17.07
CA ILE A 201 15.87 13.14 -17.23
C ILE A 201 17.34 12.74 -17.08
N ASP A 202 17.67 11.93 -16.07
CA ASP A 202 19.04 11.44 -15.84
C ASP A 202 19.56 10.61 -17.02
N ARG A 203 18.71 9.83 -17.69
CA ARG A 203 19.09 9.08 -18.89
C ARG A 203 19.30 9.99 -20.09
N TYR A 204 18.42 10.96 -20.33
CA TYR A 204 18.60 11.93 -21.42
C TYR A 204 19.93 12.66 -21.31
N ARG A 205 20.30 13.11 -20.11
CA ARG A 205 21.59 13.78 -19.85
C ARG A 205 22.80 12.91 -20.17
N LYS A 206 22.67 11.59 -20.05
CA LYS A 206 23.76 10.63 -20.31
C LYS A 206 23.87 10.23 -21.78
N THR A 207 22.82 10.40 -22.57
CA THR A 207 22.79 9.95 -23.97
C THR A 207 23.06 11.06 -24.99
N GLU A 208 23.02 12.35 -24.62
CA GLU A 208 23.24 13.56 -25.46
C GLU A 208 22.45 13.65 -26.79
N ASP A 209 21.74 12.60 -27.20
CA ASP A 209 20.95 12.52 -28.43
C ASP A 209 19.51 13.02 -28.22
N ARG A 210 19.16 14.09 -28.95
CA ARG A 210 17.79 14.59 -29.06
C ARG A 210 16.84 13.60 -29.75
N GLU A 211 17.34 12.67 -30.57
CA GLU A 211 16.49 11.65 -31.21
C GLU A 211 16.00 10.59 -30.21
N ASN A 212 16.77 10.32 -29.17
CA ASN A 212 16.37 9.39 -28.10
C ASN A 212 15.36 10.02 -27.13
N ALA A 213 15.09 11.34 -27.22
CA ALA A 213 13.96 12.04 -26.57
C ALA A 213 12.66 11.24 -26.67
N PHE A 214 12.43 10.60 -27.82
CA PHE A 214 11.21 9.85 -28.12
C PHE A 214 11.18 8.41 -27.59
N ILE A 215 12.32 7.85 -27.17
CA ILE A 215 12.45 6.41 -26.89
C ILE A 215 12.33 6.08 -25.39
N PHE A 216 12.49 7.06 -24.49
CA PHE A 216 12.39 6.84 -23.05
C PHE A 216 10.96 6.93 -22.49
N LYS A 217 9.98 6.31 -23.17
CA LYS A 217 8.90 5.67 -22.40
C LYS A 217 9.58 4.51 -21.68
N THR A 218 9.65 4.49 -20.36
CA THR A 218 10.00 3.26 -19.64
C THR A 218 9.07 2.15 -20.15
N TRP A 219 9.59 1.26 -20.98
CA TRP A 219 8.83 0.27 -21.76
C TRP A 219 8.33 -0.88 -20.87
N VAL A 220 7.67 -0.56 -19.75
CA VAL A 220 6.89 -1.54 -19.02
C VAL A 220 5.62 -1.77 -19.82
N THR A 221 5.54 -2.92 -20.47
CA THR A 221 4.38 -3.32 -21.25
C THR A 221 3.16 -3.48 -20.32
N LYS A 222 1.95 -3.30 -20.86
CA LYS A 222 0.72 -3.54 -20.07
C LYS A 222 0.69 -4.94 -19.45
N GLY A 223 1.28 -5.93 -20.12
CA GLY A 223 1.37 -7.29 -19.61
C GLY A 223 2.35 -7.46 -18.45
N GLU A 224 3.47 -6.74 -18.42
CA GLU A 224 4.37 -6.71 -17.24
C GLU A 224 3.72 -6.03 -16.03
N ILE A 225 2.96 -4.96 -16.26
CA ILE A 225 2.16 -4.31 -15.19
C ILE A 225 1.12 -5.29 -14.66
N LYS A 226 0.39 -5.96 -15.57
CA LYS A 226 -0.62 -6.96 -15.20
C LYS A 226 -0.01 -8.13 -14.44
N ALA A 227 1.13 -8.65 -14.87
CA ALA A 227 1.86 -9.70 -14.18
C ALA A 227 2.23 -9.27 -12.75
N ARG A 228 2.77 -8.06 -12.56
CA ARG A 228 3.11 -7.55 -11.23
C ARG A 228 1.88 -7.41 -10.34
N ILE A 229 0.78 -6.87 -10.86
CA ILE A 229 -0.48 -6.77 -10.10
C ILE A 229 -0.93 -8.15 -9.64
N LEU A 230 -0.92 -9.15 -10.53
CA LEU A 230 -1.28 -10.52 -10.16
C LEU A 230 -0.34 -11.10 -9.09
N MET A 231 0.96 -10.82 -9.16
CA MET A 231 1.92 -11.29 -8.16
C MET A 231 1.70 -10.64 -6.78
N ILE A 232 1.42 -9.33 -6.76
CA ILE A 232 1.03 -8.61 -5.54
C ILE A 232 -0.24 -9.23 -4.97
N THR A 233 -1.24 -9.50 -5.81
CA THR A 233 -2.50 -10.15 -5.40
C THR A 233 -2.26 -11.56 -4.86
N THR A 234 -1.35 -12.35 -5.47
CA THR A 234 -0.96 -13.67 -4.96
C THR A 234 -0.40 -13.57 -3.54
N GLY A 235 0.56 -12.67 -3.29
CA GLY A 235 1.12 -12.48 -1.95
C GLY A 235 0.06 -12.10 -0.92
N TRP A 236 -0.84 -11.17 -1.27
CA TRP A 236 -1.98 -10.79 -0.43
C TRP A 236 -2.92 -11.96 -0.12
N LEU A 237 -3.25 -12.77 -1.12
CA LEU A 237 -4.12 -13.93 -0.93
C LEU A 237 -3.49 -14.98 -0.03
N CYS A 238 -2.18 -15.21 -0.13
CA CYS A 238 -1.46 -16.08 0.81
C CYS A 238 -1.58 -15.57 2.25
N ILE A 239 -1.35 -14.28 2.49
CA ILE A 239 -1.48 -13.67 3.82
C ILE A 239 -2.92 -13.79 4.34
N LEU A 240 -3.92 -13.53 3.48
CA LEU A 240 -5.32 -13.65 3.83
C LEU A 240 -5.70 -15.09 4.17
N ILE A 241 -5.28 -16.06 3.36
CA ILE A 241 -5.49 -17.49 3.63
C ILE A 241 -4.85 -17.84 4.98
N ALA A 242 -3.58 -17.50 5.20
CA ALA A 242 -2.92 -17.73 6.48
C ALA A 242 -3.69 -17.12 7.67
N SER A 243 -4.27 -15.93 7.49
CA SER A 243 -5.08 -15.26 8.51
C SER A 243 -6.40 -16.01 8.79
N VAL A 244 -7.05 -16.56 7.76
CA VAL A 244 -8.22 -17.43 7.95
C VAL A 244 -7.83 -18.69 8.72
N PHE A 245 -6.69 -19.31 8.39
CA PHE A 245 -6.17 -20.45 9.17
C PHE A 245 -5.93 -20.08 10.64
N GLN A 246 -5.36 -18.91 10.91
CA GLN A 246 -5.17 -18.42 12.27
C GLN A 246 -6.48 -18.25 13.04
N LEU A 247 -7.53 -17.72 12.38
CA LEU A 247 -8.85 -17.59 13.02
C LEU A 247 -9.49 -18.95 13.31
N PHE A 248 -9.36 -19.91 12.39
CA PHE A 248 -9.91 -21.24 12.60
C PHE A 248 -9.22 -21.99 13.75
N ASP A 249 -7.89 -21.85 13.88
CA ASP A 249 -7.11 -22.50 14.94
C ASP A 249 -7.46 -21.99 16.36
N ILE A 250 -8.06 -20.80 16.46
CA ILE A 250 -8.53 -20.25 17.74
C ILE A 250 -9.82 -20.92 18.22
N PHE A 251 -10.72 -21.25 17.30
CA PHE A 251 -12.02 -21.84 17.64
C PHE A 251 -12.05 -23.37 17.53
N MET A 252 -11.06 -23.97 16.87
CA MET A 252 -10.92 -25.41 16.70
C MET A 252 -9.44 -25.78 16.83
N THR A 253 -9.12 -26.68 17.76
CA THR A 253 -7.77 -27.26 17.86
C THR A 253 -7.41 -27.99 16.57
N THR A 254 -6.37 -27.52 15.88
CA THR A 254 -5.83 -28.21 14.70
C THR A 254 -4.40 -28.72 14.98
N ASP A 255 -4.09 -29.94 14.54
CA ASP A 255 -2.76 -30.56 14.73
C ASP A 255 -1.65 -29.96 13.83
N PHE A 256 -1.99 -28.96 12.99
CA PHE A 256 -1.11 -28.43 11.94
C PHE A 256 -0.74 -26.95 12.11
N GLN A 257 -0.39 -26.57 13.34
CA GLN A 257 -0.08 -25.18 13.73
C GLN A 257 1.03 -24.51 12.90
N VAL A 258 1.93 -25.27 12.27
CA VAL A 258 3.09 -24.71 11.54
C VAL A 258 2.73 -24.20 10.14
N LEU A 259 1.73 -24.78 9.47
CA LEU A 259 1.46 -24.51 8.05
C LEU A 259 1.01 -23.07 7.79
N LYS A 260 0.19 -22.49 8.69
CA LYS A 260 -0.25 -21.09 8.59
C LYS A 260 0.93 -20.11 8.53
N TYR A 261 1.99 -20.38 9.30
CA TYR A 261 3.22 -19.57 9.29
C TYR A 261 4.04 -19.76 8.02
N VAL A 262 4.07 -20.97 7.46
CA VAL A 262 4.71 -21.24 6.16
C VAL A 262 4.01 -20.47 5.03
N ILE A 263 2.67 -20.52 4.99
CA ILE A 263 1.86 -19.77 4.02
C ILE A 263 2.09 -18.25 4.19
N LEU A 264 2.13 -17.77 5.43
CA LEU A 264 2.38 -16.36 5.75
C LEU A 264 3.75 -15.90 5.27
N PHE A 265 4.80 -16.67 5.56
CA PHE A 265 6.17 -16.39 5.14
C PHE A 265 6.28 -16.30 3.61
N PHE A 266 5.69 -17.27 2.89
CA PHE A 266 5.65 -17.22 1.43
C PHE A 266 4.86 -16.01 0.92
N GLY A 267 3.73 -15.68 1.56
CA GLY A 267 2.95 -14.50 1.23
C GLY A 267 3.77 -13.20 1.32
N TYR A 268 4.53 -13.01 2.40
CA TYR A 268 5.42 -11.87 2.56
C TYR A 268 6.54 -11.86 1.53
N PHE A 269 7.18 -13.00 1.30
CA PHE A 269 8.26 -13.11 0.30
C PHE A 269 7.76 -12.69 -1.08
N VAL A 270 6.64 -13.26 -1.55
CA VAL A 270 6.02 -12.95 -2.85
C VAL A 270 5.56 -11.50 -2.92
N PHE A 271 5.00 -10.97 -1.83
CA PHE A 271 4.52 -9.59 -1.79
C PHE A 271 5.67 -8.57 -1.89
N VAL A 272 6.68 -8.68 -1.03
CA VAL A 272 7.82 -7.73 -0.99
C VAL A 272 8.61 -7.75 -2.29
N SER A 273 8.92 -8.95 -2.77
CA SER A 273 9.68 -9.14 -4.01
C SER A 273 8.98 -8.55 -5.23
N ALA A 274 7.64 -8.56 -5.32
CA ALA A 274 6.90 -7.92 -6.40
C ALA A 274 7.09 -6.39 -6.47
N TYR A 275 7.46 -5.74 -5.36
CA TYR A 275 7.80 -4.31 -5.33
C TYR A 275 9.27 -4.05 -5.62
N VAL A 276 10.17 -4.92 -5.18
CA VAL A 276 11.62 -4.74 -5.31
C VAL A 276 12.14 -5.07 -6.71
N ILE A 277 11.57 -6.10 -7.35
CA ILE A 277 12.18 -6.68 -8.54
C ILE A 277 12.01 -5.77 -9.76
N PRO A 278 13.09 -5.50 -10.51
CA PRO A 278 13.03 -4.64 -11.69
C PRO A 278 12.26 -5.29 -12.85
N TYR A 279 11.86 -4.49 -13.84
CA TYR A 279 11.30 -5.01 -15.09
C TYR A 279 12.43 -5.35 -16.06
N ASN A 280 13.02 -6.55 -15.94
CA ASN A 280 14.09 -7.02 -16.82
C ASN A 280 13.87 -8.48 -17.27
N ILE A 281 14.72 -8.95 -18.18
CA ILE A 281 14.66 -10.32 -18.70
C ILE A 281 14.92 -11.38 -17.61
N TYR A 282 15.81 -11.06 -16.66
CA TYR A 282 16.15 -11.95 -15.53
C TYR A 282 15.00 -12.13 -14.54
N SER A 283 14.05 -11.19 -14.49
CA SER A 283 12.86 -11.30 -13.66
C SER A 283 11.97 -12.47 -14.07
N VAL A 284 12.07 -13.00 -15.30
CA VAL A 284 11.34 -14.23 -15.69
C VAL A 284 11.60 -15.38 -14.72
N ALA A 285 12.87 -15.59 -14.37
CA ALA A 285 13.27 -16.64 -13.44
C ALA A 285 12.58 -16.47 -12.09
N PHE A 286 12.43 -15.23 -11.64
CA PHE A 286 11.76 -14.91 -10.40
C PHE A 286 10.25 -15.24 -10.42
N TYR A 287 9.52 -14.87 -11.48
CA TYR A 287 8.09 -15.18 -11.57
C TYR A 287 7.83 -16.70 -11.61
N TRP A 288 8.70 -17.45 -12.30
CA TRP A 288 8.63 -18.91 -12.33
C TRP A 288 9.07 -19.57 -11.02
N LEU A 289 10.05 -19.00 -10.31
CA LEU A 289 10.45 -19.47 -8.98
C LEU A 289 9.28 -19.34 -7.99
N ASN A 290 8.60 -18.19 -7.97
CA ASN A 290 7.40 -18.01 -7.13
C ASN A 290 6.31 -19.04 -7.46
N PHE A 291 6.07 -19.30 -8.74
CA PHE A 291 5.14 -20.34 -9.17
C PHE A 291 5.56 -21.73 -8.67
N ALA A 292 6.84 -22.09 -8.80
CA ALA A 292 7.36 -23.38 -8.34
C ALA A 292 7.21 -23.55 -6.82
N LEU A 293 7.46 -22.49 -6.05
CA LEU A 293 7.26 -22.51 -4.59
C LEU A 293 5.78 -22.71 -4.22
N LEU A 294 4.86 -22.00 -4.88
CA LEU A 294 3.42 -22.18 -4.66
C LEU A 294 2.91 -23.54 -5.15
N PHE A 295 3.52 -24.09 -6.19
CA PHE A 295 3.23 -25.45 -6.64
C PHE A 295 3.65 -26.48 -5.57
N GLY A 296 4.84 -26.33 -5.00
CA GLY A 296 5.30 -27.17 -3.88
C GLY A 296 4.36 -27.08 -2.67
N LEU A 297 3.92 -25.86 -2.31
CA LEU A 297 2.94 -25.63 -1.24
C LEU A 297 1.60 -26.30 -1.55
N LEU A 298 1.14 -26.24 -2.81
CA LEU A 298 -0.08 -26.90 -3.25
C LEU A 298 0.04 -28.43 -3.16
N CYS A 299 1.14 -29.01 -3.66
CA CYS A 299 1.40 -30.44 -3.57
C CYS A 299 1.43 -30.91 -2.12
N TYR A 300 2.09 -30.17 -1.24
CA TYR A 300 2.10 -30.47 0.19
C TYR A 300 0.69 -30.38 0.80
N SER A 301 -0.08 -29.34 0.46
CA SER A 301 -1.45 -29.18 0.94
C SER A 301 -2.37 -30.32 0.49
N LEU A 302 -2.25 -30.76 -0.78
CA LEU A 302 -2.99 -31.90 -1.32
C LEU A 302 -2.58 -33.21 -0.64
N TYR A 303 -1.28 -33.42 -0.40
CA TYR A 303 -0.78 -34.57 0.35
C TYR A 303 -1.40 -34.64 1.76
N VAL A 304 -1.44 -33.51 2.48
CA VAL A 304 -2.06 -33.43 3.81
C VAL A 304 -3.57 -33.71 3.75
N ILE A 305 -4.28 -33.19 2.74
CA ILE A 305 -5.71 -33.47 2.53
C ILE A 305 -5.94 -34.97 2.38
N GLU A 306 -5.20 -35.61 1.48
CA GLU A 306 -5.40 -37.02 1.12
C GLU A 306 -4.97 -37.97 2.24
N ASN A 307 -3.82 -37.71 2.88
CA ASN A 307 -3.19 -38.68 3.77
C ASN A 307 -3.43 -38.42 5.27
N VAL A 308 -3.84 -37.20 5.67
CA VAL A 308 -3.98 -36.85 7.09
C VAL A 308 -5.35 -36.27 7.45
N ALA A 309 -5.92 -35.42 6.60
CA ALA A 309 -7.18 -34.72 6.89
C ALA A 309 -8.44 -35.38 6.27
N TRP A 310 -8.32 -36.58 5.67
CA TRP A 310 -9.47 -37.31 5.10
C TRP A 310 -10.35 -38.00 6.15
N LYS A 311 -9.94 -38.05 7.43
CA LYS A 311 -10.79 -38.54 8.52
C LYS A 311 -12.00 -37.61 8.75
N ASP A 312 -13.14 -38.17 9.13
CA ASP A 312 -14.36 -37.41 9.39
C ASP A 312 -14.15 -36.32 10.45
N GLU A 313 -14.89 -35.21 10.31
CA GLU A 313 -14.86 -34.00 11.17
C GLU A 313 -13.66 -33.04 11.03
N GLN A 314 -12.73 -33.29 10.09
CA GLN A 314 -11.59 -32.39 9.83
C GLN A 314 -11.94 -31.28 8.82
N TYR A 315 -12.48 -30.15 9.30
CA TYR A 315 -12.82 -28.98 8.47
C TYR A 315 -11.61 -28.31 7.77
N TYR A 316 -10.40 -28.62 8.22
CA TYR A 316 -9.13 -28.06 7.73
C TYR A 316 -8.86 -28.39 6.24
N LYS A 317 -9.44 -29.46 5.70
CA LYS A 317 -9.30 -29.85 4.28
C LYS A 317 -9.80 -28.77 3.31
N TYR A 318 -10.85 -28.03 3.70
CA TYR A 318 -11.42 -26.95 2.87
C TYR A 318 -10.52 -25.71 2.87
N LEU A 319 -9.85 -25.44 3.99
CA LEU A 319 -8.89 -24.34 4.09
C LEU A 319 -7.65 -24.61 3.24
N LEU A 320 -7.14 -25.85 3.25
CA LEU A 320 -6.01 -26.28 2.41
C LEU A 320 -6.32 -26.16 0.91
N ALA A 321 -7.56 -26.43 0.50
CA ALA A 321 -7.99 -26.25 -0.89
C ALA A 321 -7.93 -24.79 -1.36
N LEU A 322 -8.01 -23.80 -0.46
CA LEU A 322 -7.91 -22.38 -0.82
C LEU A 322 -6.53 -22.02 -1.42
N VAL A 323 -5.48 -22.81 -1.14
CA VAL A 323 -4.13 -22.61 -1.71
C VAL A 323 -4.11 -22.74 -3.24
N ILE A 324 -5.13 -23.38 -3.85
CA ILE A 324 -5.30 -23.43 -5.30
C ILE A 324 -5.45 -22.03 -5.92
N ILE A 325 -6.08 -21.09 -5.20
CA ILE A 325 -6.34 -19.73 -5.70
C ILE A 325 -5.03 -18.96 -5.96
N PRO A 326 -4.13 -18.76 -4.96
CA PRO A 326 -2.86 -18.08 -5.19
C PRO A 326 -1.98 -18.81 -6.20
N PHE A 327 -2.05 -20.15 -6.28
CA PHE A 327 -1.36 -20.95 -7.29
C PHE A 327 -1.77 -20.58 -8.72
N ILE A 328 -3.07 -20.58 -9.04
CA ILE A 328 -3.58 -20.22 -10.37
C ILE A 328 -3.20 -18.79 -10.76
N ILE A 329 -3.29 -17.85 -9.82
CA ILE A 329 -2.97 -16.45 -10.06
C ILE A 329 -1.47 -16.28 -10.30
N SER A 330 -0.61 -17.00 -9.56
CA SER A 330 0.83 -17.00 -9.78
C SER A 330 1.20 -17.56 -11.15
N LEU A 331 0.56 -18.65 -11.59
CA LEU A 331 0.78 -19.20 -12.92
C LEU A 331 0.41 -18.19 -14.01
N ARG A 332 -0.77 -17.55 -13.89
CA ARG A 332 -1.18 -16.49 -14.83
C ARG A 332 -0.17 -15.34 -14.84
N SER A 333 0.33 -14.93 -13.69
CA SER A 333 1.35 -13.89 -13.57
C SER A 333 2.64 -14.26 -14.34
N ALA A 334 3.16 -15.48 -14.13
CA ALA A 334 4.36 -15.97 -14.82
C ALA A 334 4.18 -16.06 -16.35
N ILE A 335 3.02 -16.55 -16.80
CA ILE A 335 2.66 -16.61 -18.22
C ILE A 335 2.62 -15.19 -18.80
N TYR A 336 1.88 -14.25 -18.19
CA TYR A 336 1.79 -12.87 -18.68
C TYR A 336 3.15 -12.21 -18.78
N TYR A 337 4.03 -12.39 -17.80
CA TYR A 337 5.38 -11.80 -17.82
C TYR A 337 6.22 -12.40 -18.96
N THR A 338 6.19 -13.72 -19.13
CA THR A 338 6.93 -14.44 -20.18
C THR A 338 6.48 -14.02 -21.59
N TRP A 339 5.17 -13.93 -21.81
CA TRP A 339 4.60 -13.54 -23.10
C TRP A 339 4.85 -12.06 -23.42
N SER A 340 4.85 -11.20 -22.40
CA SER A 340 5.15 -9.77 -22.56
C SER A 340 6.58 -9.52 -23.04
N LEU A 341 7.54 -10.33 -22.59
CA LEU A 341 8.92 -10.24 -23.05
C LEU A 341 9.10 -10.77 -24.47
N LYS A 342 8.41 -11.85 -24.84
CA LYS A 342 8.38 -12.31 -26.23
C LYS A 342 7.81 -11.24 -27.18
N GLY A 343 6.74 -10.55 -26.76
CA GLY A 343 6.11 -9.48 -27.52
C GLY A 343 6.90 -8.15 -27.57
N ARG A 344 7.87 -7.92 -26.67
CA ARG A 344 8.74 -6.72 -26.74
C ARG A 344 9.61 -6.66 -27.99
N HIS A 345 9.82 -7.79 -28.68
CA HIS A 345 10.50 -7.80 -29.97
C HIS A 345 9.64 -7.20 -31.11
N GLU A 346 8.32 -7.04 -30.95
CA GLU A 346 7.39 -6.60 -32.01
C GLU A 346 6.88 -5.17 -31.86
N ILE A 347 6.88 -4.58 -30.66
CA ILE A 347 6.26 -3.26 -30.46
C ILE A 347 7.25 -2.15 -30.83
N LYS A 348 7.17 -1.68 -32.08
CA LYS A 348 7.74 -0.38 -32.50
C LYS A 348 6.85 0.76 -31.97
N ALA A 349 7.48 1.80 -31.46
CA ALA A 349 6.84 2.93 -30.78
C ALA A 349 5.71 3.57 -31.61
N VAL A 350 4.56 3.80 -30.98
CA VAL A 350 3.52 4.73 -31.49
C VAL A 350 3.32 5.80 -30.43
N THR A 351 3.62 7.04 -30.80
CA THR A 351 3.41 8.26 -30.01
C THR A 351 2.00 8.79 -30.21
N ILE A 352 1.40 9.29 -29.14
CA ILE A 352 0.34 10.30 -29.20
C ILE A 352 0.90 11.44 -28.37
N ASN A 353 1.41 12.48 -29.03
CA ASN A 353 1.75 13.74 -28.40
C ASN A 353 0.45 14.54 -28.22
N LEU A 354 0.27 15.17 -27.06
CA LEU A 354 -0.86 16.08 -26.80
C LEU A 354 -0.53 17.54 -27.15
N PHE A 355 0.75 17.87 -27.32
CA PHE A 355 1.24 19.18 -27.75
C PHE A 355 2.35 18.96 -28.77
N GLU A 356 2.35 19.74 -29.85
CA GLU A 356 3.23 19.51 -30.99
C GLU A 356 4.61 20.14 -30.77
N ASN A 357 4.73 21.13 -29.89
CA ASN A 357 5.98 21.83 -29.60
C ASN A 357 5.98 22.52 -28.21
N GLU A 358 7.16 23.01 -27.80
CA GLU A 358 7.40 23.69 -26.50
C GLU A 358 6.59 24.99 -26.37
N GLY A 359 6.30 25.65 -27.49
CA GLY A 359 5.49 26.87 -27.55
C GLY A 359 4.00 26.64 -27.26
N ASP A 360 3.45 25.47 -27.60
CA ASP A 360 2.07 25.10 -27.23
C ASP A 360 1.92 24.96 -25.71
N PHE A 361 2.97 24.48 -25.04
CA PHE A 361 3.02 24.39 -23.59
C PHE A 361 3.20 25.76 -22.93
N GLU A 362 4.05 26.63 -23.48
CA GLU A 362 4.21 28.01 -23.01
C GLU A 362 2.92 28.82 -23.17
N LYS A 363 2.20 28.68 -24.29
CA LYS A 363 0.88 29.28 -24.48
C LYS A 363 -0.14 28.79 -23.47
N TYR A 364 -0.18 27.49 -23.21
CA TYR A 364 -1.06 26.93 -22.18
C TYR A 364 -0.77 27.54 -20.79
N LEU A 365 0.51 27.72 -20.44
CA LEU A 365 0.93 28.36 -19.19
C LEU A 365 0.59 29.86 -19.14
N GLU A 366 0.68 30.57 -20.25
CA GLU A 366 0.28 31.98 -20.35
C GLU A 366 -1.24 32.16 -20.25
N GLU A 367 -2.03 31.31 -20.91
CA GLU A 367 -3.50 31.33 -20.81
C GLU A 367 -4.00 31.06 -19.39
N GLU A 368 -3.33 30.17 -18.65
CA GLU A 368 -3.61 29.93 -17.22
C GLU A 368 -3.24 31.12 -16.33
N LYS A 369 -2.13 31.83 -16.62
CA LYS A 369 -1.75 33.06 -15.90
C LYS A 369 -2.75 34.20 -16.13
N ILE A 370 -3.28 34.34 -17.34
CA ILE A 370 -4.26 35.37 -17.70
C ILE A 370 -5.61 35.09 -17.01
N LYS A 371 -6.05 33.83 -16.95
CA LYS A 371 -7.27 33.47 -16.20
C LYS A 371 -7.16 33.77 -14.70
N GLN A 372 -5.97 33.67 -14.11
CA GLN A 372 -5.75 34.05 -12.71
C GLN A 372 -5.72 35.57 -12.47
N SER A 373 -5.42 36.39 -13.48
CA SER A 373 -5.51 37.85 -13.35
C SER A 373 -6.94 38.37 -13.50
N ASP A 374 -7.78 37.68 -14.29
CA ASP A 374 -9.17 38.07 -14.50
C ASP A 374 -10.09 37.69 -13.31
N ASP A 375 -9.68 36.72 -12.48
CA ASP A 375 -10.37 36.34 -11.23
C ASP A 375 -10.01 37.26 -10.02
N ILE A 376 -9.27 38.36 -10.24
CA ILE A 376 -8.85 39.34 -9.20
C ILE A 376 -9.55 40.72 -9.34
N ILE A 377 -10.55 40.87 -10.22
CA ILE A 377 -11.37 42.10 -10.29
C ILE A 377 -12.65 41.98 -9.46
#